data_AF-A0AAD5EJB9-F1
#
_entry.id   AF-A0AAD5EJB9-F1
#
_cell.length_a   1.000
_cell.length_b   1.000
_cell.length_c   1.000
_cell.angle_alpha   90.00
_cell.angle_beta   90.00
_cell.angle_gamma   90.00
#
_symmetry.space_group_name_H-M   'P 1'
#
loop_
_entity.id
_entity.type
_entity.pdbx_description
1 polymer ?
#
loop_
_entity_poly.entity_id
_entity_poly.type
_entity_poly.pdbx_seq_one_letter_code
_entity_poly.pdbx_strand_id
1 'polypeptide(L)'
;MWSTKYQVRAHSPYVSEHPMDLSFAEGDVIDVLGEENSDWLNGCTEDGRFGSFPKQYVSESQQSLTPQPNLRQGSAEYDMVAAKPVPPARPEARPAVPVSTRPTSHSTAAKAVPTPPPRHPPAMPKRPSNNKSAAQDIPEIGRYIPDNSQDIIDRLRSTTPVTTPDFTEPIYWEESDMAELDEYARACPPEYTHSVQDLAAYLTDPFPEPLHKIRAIFAWVTDNISYDVHSFLNHLRKSQEPQDVLKSRSSVCEGYARLTQALGEACRLPIRMITGYAKGAFLKPQKGMRVDDRGGHAWNCILLHGQYLMIDSTWGAGHLKAEGAPSFNKAFNPFFFLTDPTNFIYSHFPKDVNDQFLNPPFSESEFFDLPWTKETYHRHNLLLLSPKPRTSVMETNDDTLDIFIEVQGKGAASKVDKIGGQLKSKDGRAQPAIGQRAVGYKAEGRDVWWIHVVCSGSGEFELELFVYESAADNRVSAELPLF
;
A
#
# COMPACT_ATOMS: atom_id res chain seq x y z
N MET A 1 -26.07 -4.06 16.75
CA MET A 1 -27.04 -3.05 16.27
C MET A 1 -26.78 -1.74 16.96
N TRP A 2 -26.42 -0.73 16.19
CA TRP A 2 -26.44 0.66 16.66
C TRP A 2 -27.89 1.01 16.93
N SER A 3 -28.16 1.52 18.13
CA SER A 3 -29.45 2.14 18.40
C SER A 3 -29.40 3.56 17.83
N THR A 4 -30.30 3.90 16.92
CA THR A 4 -30.58 5.29 16.52
C THR A 4 -30.59 6.16 17.78
N LYS A 5 -29.70 7.17 17.84
CA LYS A 5 -29.64 8.06 19.00
C LYS A 5 -30.86 8.98 19.01
N TYR A 6 -31.14 9.56 17.85
CA TYR A 6 -32.29 10.41 17.57
C TYR A 6 -32.45 10.56 16.06
N GLN A 7 -33.60 11.07 15.63
CA GLN A 7 -33.88 11.39 14.24
C GLN A 7 -33.77 12.88 13.99
N VAL A 8 -33.24 13.23 12.83
CA VAL A 8 -33.24 14.59 12.31
C VAL A 8 -33.98 14.63 10.98
N ARG A 9 -34.52 15.81 10.66
CA ARG A 9 -35.10 16.10 9.35
C ARG A 9 -34.27 17.15 8.65
N ALA A 10 -33.91 16.88 7.40
CA ALA A 10 -33.26 17.84 6.55
C ALA A 10 -34.19 19.03 6.27
N HIS A 11 -33.78 20.24 6.64
CA HIS A 11 -34.52 21.47 6.31
C HIS A 11 -33.97 22.14 5.05
N SER A 12 -32.87 21.63 4.49
CA SER A 12 -32.27 22.08 3.24
C SER A 12 -31.57 20.90 2.59
N PRO A 13 -31.51 20.81 1.25
CA PRO A 13 -30.81 19.72 0.59
C PRO A 13 -29.30 19.86 0.82
N TYR A 14 -28.62 18.73 0.89
CA TYR A 14 -27.17 18.67 0.94
C TYR A 14 -26.69 17.69 -0.12
N VAL A 15 -25.81 18.16 -1.00
CA VAL A 15 -25.23 17.36 -2.07
C VAL A 15 -23.72 17.49 -1.95
N SER A 16 -23.03 16.36 -1.87
CA SER A 16 -21.57 16.27 -1.82
C SER A 16 -21.09 15.34 -2.92
N GLU A 17 -19.96 15.68 -3.52
CA GLU A 17 -19.23 14.80 -4.44
C GLU A 17 -18.33 13.82 -3.67
N HIS A 18 -18.17 13.99 -2.36
CA HIS A 18 -17.38 13.08 -1.54
C HIS A 18 -18.16 11.79 -1.31
N PRO A 19 -17.62 10.60 -1.65
CA PRO A 19 -18.34 9.31 -1.61
C PRO A 19 -18.75 8.85 -0.19
N MET A 20 -18.36 9.60 0.83
CA MET A 20 -18.53 9.26 2.24
C MET A 20 -19.46 10.24 2.96
N ASP A 21 -19.96 11.24 2.23
CA ASP A 21 -20.90 12.21 2.71
C ASP A 21 -22.31 11.76 2.32
N LEU A 22 -23.24 11.85 3.25
CA LEU A 22 -24.63 11.52 3.01
C LEU A 22 -25.30 12.68 2.30
N SER A 23 -25.49 12.55 0.98
CA SER A 23 -26.32 13.48 0.22
C SER A 23 -27.80 13.16 0.43
N PHE A 24 -28.60 14.19 0.72
CA PHE A 24 -30.03 14.08 1.00
C PHE A 24 -30.82 15.27 0.45
N ALA A 25 -32.11 15.04 0.21
CA ALA A 25 -33.05 16.06 -0.18
C ALA A 25 -33.61 16.78 1.05
N GLU A 26 -34.15 17.99 0.84
CA GLU A 26 -34.96 18.64 1.85
C GLU A 26 -36.17 17.76 2.20
N GLY A 27 -36.40 17.58 3.50
CA GLY A 27 -37.47 16.76 4.04
C GLY A 27 -37.06 15.34 4.40
N ASP A 28 -35.90 14.85 3.95
CA ASP A 28 -35.41 13.50 4.28
C ASP A 28 -35.27 13.33 5.81
N VAL A 29 -35.69 12.15 6.30
CA VAL A 29 -35.49 11.75 7.70
C VAL A 29 -34.21 10.94 7.77
N ILE A 30 -33.36 11.32 8.71
CA ILE A 30 -32.04 10.72 8.89
C ILE A 30 -31.93 10.24 10.34
N ASP A 31 -31.65 8.95 10.50
CA ASP A 31 -31.30 8.36 11.78
C ASP A 31 -29.88 8.78 12.14
N VAL A 32 -29.72 9.57 13.21
CA VAL A 32 -28.39 9.98 13.67
C VAL A 32 -27.78 8.87 14.50
N LEU A 33 -26.60 8.42 14.04
CA LEU A 33 -25.84 7.32 14.63
C LEU A 33 -24.71 7.83 15.54
N GLY A 34 -24.16 9.00 15.22
CA GLY A 34 -23.04 9.58 15.97
C GLY A 34 -22.71 11.01 15.56
N GLU A 35 -21.83 11.65 16.34
CA GLU A 35 -21.21 12.93 16.00
C GLU A 35 -19.79 12.66 15.52
N GLU A 36 -19.41 13.18 14.36
CA GLU A 36 -18.06 13.05 13.81
C GLU A 36 -17.13 14.11 14.43
N ASN A 37 -17.60 15.35 14.46
CA ASN A 37 -16.95 16.49 15.10
C ASN A 37 -18.01 17.55 15.48
N SER A 38 -17.59 18.78 15.79
CA SER A 38 -18.50 19.86 16.20
C SER A 38 -19.57 20.22 15.17
N ASP A 39 -19.26 20.06 13.88
CA ASP A 39 -20.07 20.58 12.79
C ASP A 39 -20.69 19.47 11.92
N TRP A 40 -20.28 18.22 12.14
CA TRP A 40 -20.66 17.06 11.32
C TRP A 40 -21.25 15.92 12.14
N LEU A 41 -22.36 15.39 11.65
CA LEU A 41 -23.06 14.21 12.16
C LEU A 41 -22.84 13.03 11.22
N ASN A 42 -23.04 11.82 11.72
CA ASN A 42 -23.17 10.63 10.91
C ASN A 42 -24.58 10.07 11.03
N GLY A 43 -25.13 9.63 9.92
CA GLY A 43 -26.46 9.03 9.93
C GLY A 43 -26.77 8.17 8.72
N CYS A 44 -27.97 7.62 8.74
CA CYS A 44 -28.51 6.74 7.71
C CYS A 44 -29.92 7.19 7.34
N THR A 45 -30.24 7.21 6.06
CA THR A 45 -31.61 7.40 5.56
C THR A 45 -32.36 6.07 5.54
N GLU A 46 -33.69 6.14 5.45
CA GLU A 46 -34.58 4.96 5.43
C GLU A 46 -34.26 3.96 4.29
N ASP A 47 -33.72 4.46 3.18
CA ASP A 47 -33.29 3.63 2.03
C ASP A 47 -31.89 3.01 2.21
N GLY A 48 -31.30 3.12 3.40
CA GLY A 48 -30.03 2.49 3.76
C GLY A 48 -28.79 3.25 3.29
N ARG A 49 -28.94 4.45 2.68
CA ARG A 49 -27.77 5.30 2.39
C ARG A 49 -27.27 5.90 3.69
N PHE A 50 -25.98 5.81 3.94
CA PHE A 50 -25.36 6.31 5.16
C PHE A 50 -24.17 7.21 4.83
N GLY A 51 -23.79 8.06 5.78
CA GLY A 51 -22.61 8.92 5.65
C GLY A 51 -22.59 10.11 6.58
N SER A 52 -21.50 10.86 6.47
CA SER A 52 -21.25 12.10 7.19
C SER A 52 -22.10 13.22 6.60
N PHE A 53 -22.67 14.09 7.41
CA PHE A 53 -23.32 15.29 6.91
C PHE A 53 -23.25 16.46 7.88
N PRO A 54 -23.28 17.71 7.37
CA PRO A 54 -23.12 18.88 8.23
C PRO A 54 -24.40 19.11 9.04
N LYS A 55 -24.22 19.32 10.35
CA LYS A 55 -25.30 19.53 11.33
C LYS A 55 -26.22 20.70 10.97
N GLN A 56 -25.69 21.69 10.26
CA GLN A 56 -26.42 22.90 9.85
C GLN A 56 -27.54 22.70 8.81
N TYR A 57 -27.64 21.52 8.17
CA TYR A 57 -28.68 21.24 7.17
C TYR A 57 -29.90 20.51 7.75
N VAL A 58 -29.84 20.18 9.04
CA VAL A 58 -30.82 19.32 9.69
C VAL A 58 -31.34 19.94 10.98
N SER A 59 -32.54 19.51 11.38
CA SER A 59 -33.16 19.89 12.65
C SER A 59 -33.71 18.65 13.34
N GLU A 60 -33.62 18.58 14.67
CA GLU A 60 -34.13 17.44 15.44
C GLU A 60 -35.63 17.26 15.19
N SER A 61 -36.02 16.02 14.81
CA SER A 61 -37.41 15.66 14.59
C SER A 61 -38.06 15.35 15.93
N GLN A 62 -39.00 16.19 16.40
CA GLN A 62 -39.86 15.85 17.53
C GLN A 62 -40.94 14.84 17.09
N GLN A 63 -40.56 13.60 16.80
CA GLN A 63 -41.53 12.49 16.67
C GLN A 63 -41.11 11.31 17.56
N SER A 64 -41.92 11.09 18.58
CA SER A 64 -41.85 9.97 19.52
C SER A 64 -42.03 8.63 18.80
N LEU A 65 -41.09 7.70 19.01
CA LEU A 65 -41.20 6.30 18.58
C LEU A 65 -42.40 5.64 19.27
N THR A 66 -43.49 5.41 18.54
CA THR A 66 -44.50 4.40 18.90
C THR A 66 -44.29 3.15 18.03
N PRO A 67 -44.22 1.93 18.60
CA PRO A 67 -44.12 0.71 17.82
C PRO A 67 -45.47 0.41 17.17
N GLN A 68 -45.51 0.20 15.84
CA GLN A 68 -46.69 -0.36 15.18
C GLN A 68 -46.60 -1.88 15.00
N PRO A 69 -47.74 -2.60 15.14
CA PRO A 69 -47.79 -4.05 15.11
C PRO A 69 -47.94 -4.62 13.69
N ASN A 70 -47.43 -5.83 13.51
CA ASN A 70 -47.54 -6.69 12.33
C ASN A 70 -48.95 -6.72 11.71
N LEU A 71 -49.04 -6.61 10.38
CA LEU A 71 -50.14 -7.18 9.59
C LEU A 71 -49.67 -7.66 8.21
N ARG A 72 -50.30 -8.77 7.83
CA ARG A 72 -50.00 -9.72 6.74
C ARG A 72 -50.39 -9.22 5.33
N GLN A 73 -49.74 -9.86 4.35
CA GLN A 73 -50.22 -10.30 3.02
C GLN A 73 -51.38 -9.52 2.36
N GLY A 74 -51.07 -8.97 1.19
CA GLY A 74 -52.07 -8.59 0.19
C GLY A 74 -51.41 -8.30 -1.16
N SER A 75 -51.58 -9.22 -2.10
CA SER A 75 -51.25 -9.10 -3.52
C SER A 75 -52.11 -8.05 -4.21
N ALA A 76 -51.49 -7.16 -5.00
CA ALA A 76 -52.16 -6.47 -6.10
C ALA A 76 -51.13 -6.05 -7.15
N GLU A 77 -51.30 -6.59 -8.36
CA GLU A 77 -50.71 -6.14 -9.62
C GLU A 77 -51.06 -4.68 -9.89
N TYR A 78 -50.13 -3.90 -10.46
CA TYR A 78 -50.48 -2.76 -11.31
C TYR A 78 -49.40 -2.49 -12.38
N ASP A 79 -49.93 -2.06 -13.52
CA ASP A 79 -49.39 -2.06 -14.87
C ASP A 79 -48.15 -1.18 -15.17
N MET A 80 -47.41 -1.64 -16.18
CA MET A 80 -46.39 -0.91 -16.91
C MET A 80 -46.97 0.29 -17.68
N VAL A 81 -46.38 1.49 -17.49
CA VAL A 81 -46.39 2.53 -18.53
C VAL A 81 -44.98 3.13 -18.64
N ALA A 82 -44.35 2.87 -19.78
CA ALA A 82 -43.04 3.39 -20.15
C ALA A 82 -43.12 4.85 -20.63
N ALA A 83 -42.26 5.71 -20.07
CA ALA A 83 -41.97 7.04 -20.61
C ALA A 83 -40.52 7.08 -21.11
N LYS A 84 -40.32 7.40 -22.39
CA LYS A 84 -39.01 7.51 -23.07
C LYS A 84 -38.31 8.83 -22.68
N PRO A 85 -37.00 8.83 -22.40
CA PRO A 85 -36.20 10.06 -22.38
C PRO A 85 -35.76 10.50 -23.78
N VAL A 86 -35.87 11.80 -24.04
CA VAL A 86 -35.42 12.52 -25.24
C VAL A 86 -33.92 12.81 -25.17
N PRO A 87 -33.13 12.65 -26.24
CA PRO A 87 -31.68 12.90 -26.21
C PRO A 87 -31.33 14.39 -26.32
N PRO A 88 -30.29 14.89 -25.62
CA PRO A 88 -29.83 16.26 -25.76
C PRO A 88 -28.99 16.48 -27.04
N ALA A 89 -29.14 17.68 -27.61
CA ALA A 89 -28.56 18.13 -28.87
C ALA A 89 -27.04 18.40 -28.78
N ARG A 90 -26.37 18.15 -29.90
CA ARG A 90 -24.94 18.34 -30.19
C ARG A 90 -24.64 19.81 -30.56
N PRO A 91 -23.55 20.43 -30.06
CA PRO A 91 -23.01 21.64 -30.67
C PRO A 91 -22.05 21.32 -31.83
N GLU A 92 -22.23 22.03 -32.94
CA GLU A 92 -21.44 21.96 -34.17
C GLU A 92 -20.06 22.63 -34.04
N ALA A 93 -19.15 22.20 -34.91
CA ALA A 93 -17.76 22.65 -35.03
C ALA A 93 -17.58 23.79 -36.05
N ARG A 94 -16.54 24.63 -35.85
CA ARG A 94 -15.53 25.14 -36.84
C ARG A 94 -14.90 26.46 -36.35
N PRO A 95 -13.79 26.98 -36.94
CA PRO A 95 -12.85 26.39 -37.91
C PRO A 95 -11.35 26.51 -37.52
N ALA A 96 -10.50 25.80 -38.27
CA ALA A 96 -9.03 25.85 -38.23
C ALA A 96 -8.45 26.78 -39.31
N VAL A 97 -7.32 27.45 -39.04
CA VAL A 97 -6.20 27.77 -39.98
C VAL A 97 -5.02 28.45 -39.21
N PRO A 98 -3.78 28.61 -39.75
CA PRO A 98 -2.92 27.72 -40.55
C PRO A 98 -1.51 27.49 -39.94
N VAL A 99 -0.84 26.50 -40.50
CA VAL A 99 0.61 26.19 -40.45
C VAL A 99 1.45 27.34 -41.04
N SER A 100 2.59 27.66 -40.41
CA SER A 100 3.64 28.49 -41.01
C SER A 100 4.99 27.75 -41.03
N THR A 101 5.65 27.87 -42.17
CA THR A 101 6.83 27.15 -42.64
C THR A 101 8.15 27.74 -42.12
N ARG A 102 9.13 26.85 -41.97
CA ARG A 102 10.56 27.11 -41.74
C ARG A 102 11.19 27.99 -42.83
N PRO A 103 12.32 28.64 -42.53
CA PRO A 103 13.51 28.39 -43.34
C PRO A 103 14.78 28.13 -42.52
N THR A 104 15.67 27.36 -43.13
CA THR A 104 17.03 27.00 -42.73
C THR A 104 18.04 28.10 -43.07
N SER A 105 19.12 28.26 -42.28
CA SER A 105 20.51 28.24 -42.80
C SER A 105 21.62 28.47 -41.75
N HIS A 106 22.71 27.70 -41.94
CA HIS A 106 24.15 27.94 -41.69
C HIS A 106 24.79 28.03 -40.27
N SER A 107 25.44 26.91 -39.91
CA SER A 107 26.89 26.72 -39.65
C SER A 107 27.75 27.85 -39.05
N THR A 108 28.47 27.55 -37.97
CA THR A 108 29.94 27.72 -37.86
C THR A 108 30.51 27.03 -36.61
N ALA A 109 31.80 26.70 -36.67
CA ALA A 109 32.50 25.74 -35.85
C ALA A 109 33.35 26.33 -34.70
N ALA A 110 33.66 25.44 -33.74
CA ALA A 110 34.88 25.31 -32.93
C ALA A 110 35.23 26.34 -31.83
N LYS A 111 35.47 25.83 -30.61
CA LYS A 111 36.81 25.83 -29.97
C LYS A 111 36.85 24.99 -28.68
N ALA A 112 37.93 24.24 -28.54
CA ALA A 112 38.30 23.38 -27.41
C ALA A 112 39.43 24.00 -26.59
N VAL A 113 39.50 23.74 -25.28
CA VAL A 113 40.71 23.81 -24.40
C VAL A 113 40.47 22.94 -23.12
N PRO A 114 41.47 22.55 -22.30
CA PRO A 114 42.06 21.22 -22.29
C PRO A 114 41.93 20.45 -20.94
N THR A 115 42.03 19.11 -20.99
CA THR A 115 42.14 18.20 -19.83
C THR A 115 43.60 17.90 -19.45
N PRO A 116 43.93 17.72 -18.15
CA PRO A 116 45.26 17.26 -17.70
C PRO A 116 45.40 15.71 -17.76
N PRO A 117 46.64 15.17 -17.79
CA PRO A 117 46.92 13.79 -18.21
C PRO A 117 46.71 12.74 -17.10
N PRO A 118 46.48 11.46 -17.46
CA PRO A 118 46.25 10.38 -16.50
C PRO A 118 47.53 9.91 -15.82
N ARG A 119 47.49 9.73 -14.50
CA ARG A 119 48.54 9.03 -13.73
C ARG A 119 48.19 7.54 -13.67
N HIS A 120 49.08 6.70 -14.19
CA HIS A 120 49.00 5.24 -14.06
C HIS A 120 49.22 4.81 -12.60
N PRO A 121 48.36 3.93 -12.03
CA PRO A 121 48.70 3.21 -10.80
C PRO A 121 49.60 1.99 -11.10
N PRO A 122 50.48 1.60 -10.16
CA PRO A 122 51.40 0.48 -10.35
C PRO A 122 50.71 -0.89 -10.31
N ALA A 123 51.33 -1.87 -10.97
CA ALA A 123 50.84 -3.23 -11.19
C ALA A 123 50.52 -4.02 -9.90
N MET A 124 49.38 -4.74 -9.92
CA MET A 124 48.96 -5.68 -8.88
C MET A 124 49.82 -6.96 -8.86
N PRO A 125 50.23 -7.48 -7.69
CA PRO A 125 50.78 -8.83 -7.57
C PRO A 125 49.68 -9.90 -7.66
N LYS A 126 50.06 -11.07 -8.17
CA LYS A 126 49.19 -12.20 -8.54
C LYS A 126 48.44 -12.81 -7.34
N ARG A 127 47.18 -13.16 -7.61
CA ARG A 127 46.19 -13.89 -6.79
C ARG A 127 46.70 -15.25 -6.30
N PRO A 128 46.48 -15.62 -5.03
CA PRO A 128 46.28 -17.01 -4.64
C PRO A 128 44.77 -17.33 -4.67
N SER A 129 44.43 -18.41 -5.35
CA SER A 129 43.11 -19.04 -5.37
C SER A 129 42.79 -19.68 -4.03
N ASN A 130 41.69 -19.24 -3.39
CA ASN A 130 40.69 -20.06 -2.70
C ASN A 130 39.92 -19.18 -1.70
N ASN A 131 38.73 -18.72 -2.08
CA ASN A 131 37.73 -18.27 -1.12
C ASN A 131 36.48 -19.13 -1.31
N LYS A 132 36.24 -20.02 -0.35
CA LYS A 132 34.88 -20.39 0.02
C LYS A 132 34.22 -19.10 0.51
N SER A 133 33.10 -18.73 -0.12
CA SER A 133 32.21 -17.68 0.34
C SER A 133 31.89 -17.93 1.82
N ALA A 134 32.19 -16.96 2.68
CA ALA A 134 31.75 -16.96 4.06
C ALA A 134 30.28 -16.53 4.10
N ALA A 135 29.38 -17.46 3.73
CA ALA A 135 28.02 -17.42 4.21
C ALA A 135 28.12 -17.71 5.72
N GLN A 136 27.92 -16.68 6.56
CA GLN A 136 27.82 -16.88 8.00
C GLN A 136 26.54 -17.69 8.27
N ASP A 137 26.69 -18.78 9.03
CA ASP A 137 25.64 -19.74 9.35
C ASP A 137 24.43 -19.04 9.99
N ILE A 138 23.30 -19.04 9.27
CA ILE A 138 22.00 -18.58 9.76
C ILE A 138 21.51 -19.62 10.79
N PRO A 139 21.04 -19.22 11.99
CA PRO A 139 20.48 -20.16 12.96
C PRO A 139 19.34 -20.96 12.33
N GLU A 140 19.33 -22.29 12.52
CA GLU A 140 18.24 -23.16 12.12
C GLU A 140 16.98 -22.73 12.91
N ILE A 141 16.06 -21.99 12.28
CA ILE A 141 14.83 -21.53 12.91
C ILE A 141 13.99 -22.79 13.17
N GLY A 142 13.53 -22.96 14.41
CA GLY A 142 12.82 -24.16 14.85
C GLY A 142 11.66 -24.54 13.92
N ARG A 143 11.35 -25.83 13.85
CA ARG A 143 10.21 -26.36 13.08
C ARG A 143 8.92 -25.63 13.48
N TYR A 144 8.07 -25.30 12.51
CA TYR A 144 6.71 -24.79 12.74
C TYR A 144 6.00 -25.63 13.81
N ILE A 145 5.55 -24.97 14.89
CA ILE A 145 4.68 -25.55 15.91
C ILE A 145 3.33 -24.86 15.72
N PRO A 146 2.26 -25.60 15.39
CA PRO A 146 0.92 -25.01 15.25
C PRO A 146 0.53 -24.29 16.55
N ASP A 147 0.26 -22.99 16.45
CA ASP A 147 -0.41 -22.23 17.49
C ASP A 147 -1.93 -22.48 17.34
N ASN A 148 -2.62 -22.69 18.45
CA ASN A 148 -4.07 -22.85 18.48
C ASN A 148 -4.81 -21.51 18.43
N SER A 149 -4.10 -20.38 18.24
CA SER A 149 -4.73 -19.10 17.97
C SER A 149 -5.61 -19.20 16.73
N GLN A 150 -6.93 -19.16 16.95
CA GLN A 150 -7.92 -19.15 15.88
C GLN A 150 -7.91 -17.83 15.08
N ASP A 151 -7.13 -16.84 15.53
CA ASP A 151 -7.04 -15.50 14.97
C ASP A 151 -5.60 -15.19 14.49
N ILE A 152 -5.47 -14.81 13.21
CA ILE A 152 -4.16 -14.69 12.56
C ILE A 152 -3.36 -13.48 13.04
N ILE A 153 -4.03 -12.42 13.49
CA ILE A 153 -3.36 -11.21 13.98
C ILE A 153 -2.84 -11.48 15.40
N ASP A 154 -3.60 -12.17 16.24
CA ASP A 154 -3.09 -12.61 17.56
C ASP A 154 -1.90 -13.58 17.38
N ARG A 155 -1.95 -14.48 16.38
CA ARG A 155 -0.82 -15.33 15.98
C ARG A 155 0.41 -14.53 15.55
N LEU A 156 0.24 -13.45 14.77
CA LEU A 156 1.37 -12.60 14.37
C LEU A 156 1.96 -11.84 15.55
N ARG A 157 1.14 -11.36 16.48
CA ARG A 157 1.60 -10.64 17.67
C ARG A 157 2.35 -11.53 18.66
N SER A 158 2.18 -12.85 18.59
CA SER A 158 2.99 -13.81 19.36
C SER A 158 4.32 -14.16 18.67
N THR A 159 4.53 -13.73 17.43
CA THR A 159 5.77 -13.91 16.68
C THR A 159 6.75 -12.78 16.93
N THR A 160 8.04 -13.10 16.96
CA THR A 160 9.11 -12.12 17.05
C THR A 160 10.06 -12.24 15.85
N PRO A 161 10.66 -11.13 15.39
CA PRO A 161 11.76 -11.19 14.43
C PRO A 161 12.94 -11.99 14.97
N VAL A 162 13.53 -12.82 14.11
CA VAL A 162 14.79 -13.48 14.41
C VAL A 162 15.90 -12.44 14.43
N THR A 163 16.78 -12.55 15.41
CA THR A 163 17.93 -11.66 15.60
C THR A 163 19.19 -12.47 15.89
N THR A 164 20.35 -11.88 15.70
CA THR A 164 21.62 -12.51 16.07
C THR A 164 21.90 -12.34 17.58
N PRO A 165 22.81 -13.15 18.17
CA PRO A 165 23.12 -13.05 19.60
C PRO A 165 23.68 -11.70 20.06
N ASP A 166 24.25 -10.92 19.15
CA ASP A 166 24.80 -9.58 19.39
C ASP A 166 23.79 -8.44 19.17
N PHE A 167 22.55 -8.75 18.80
CA PHE A 167 21.48 -7.77 18.70
C PHE A 167 21.20 -7.11 20.06
N THR A 168 21.07 -5.79 20.06
CA THR A 168 20.86 -4.98 21.28
C THR A 168 19.54 -4.25 21.23
N GLU A 169 19.29 -3.49 20.16
CA GLU A 169 18.09 -2.70 19.97
C GLU A 169 17.73 -2.55 18.48
N PRO A 170 16.43 -2.36 18.14
CA PRO A 170 16.01 -2.16 16.75
C PRO A 170 16.60 -0.89 16.14
N ILE A 171 16.81 -0.91 14.83
CA ILE A 171 17.15 0.29 14.06
C ILE A 171 15.86 1.08 13.79
N TYR A 172 15.80 2.33 14.27
CA TYR A 172 14.71 3.28 14.02
C TYR A 172 15.12 4.30 12.94
N TRP A 173 15.13 3.87 11.68
CA TRP A 173 15.60 4.72 10.57
C TRP A 173 14.55 5.74 10.12
N GLU A 174 13.26 5.48 10.37
CA GLU A 174 12.14 6.35 10.01
C GLU A 174 12.16 7.70 10.75
N GLU A 175 12.88 7.76 11.87
CA GLU A 175 13.09 9.00 12.66
C GLU A 175 14.21 9.87 12.08
N SER A 176 15.01 9.35 11.14
CA SER A 176 16.15 10.03 10.55
C SER A 176 15.78 10.71 9.22
N ASP A 177 16.22 11.95 9.02
CA ASP A 177 16.10 12.61 7.72
C ASP A 177 17.17 12.06 6.75
N MET A 178 16.70 11.37 5.70
CA MET A 178 17.55 10.77 4.66
C MET A 178 17.52 11.57 3.34
N ALA A 179 16.91 12.77 3.32
CA ALA A 179 16.70 13.52 2.08
C ALA A 179 18.00 13.90 1.37
N GLU A 180 19.00 14.39 2.11
CA GLU A 180 20.31 14.76 1.54
C GLU A 180 21.03 13.54 0.95
N LEU A 181 20.92 12.39 1.61
CA LEU A 181 21.50 11.12 1.17
C LEU A 181 20.83 10.62 -0.11
N ASP A 182 19.50 10.72 -0.17
CA ASP A 182 18.74 10.38 -1.36
C ASP A 182 19.07 11.31 -2.53
N GLU A 183 19.21 12.60 -2.28
CA GLU A 183 19.61 13.59 -3.29
C GLU A 183 21.01 13.31 -3.81
N TYR A 184 21.96 13.00 -2.91
CA TYR A 184 23.31 12.58 -3.27
C TYR A 184 23.30 11.36 -4.21
N ALA A 185 22.51 10.33 -3.85
CA ALA A 185 22.35 9.14 -4.66
C ALA A 185 21.76 9.49 -6.04
N ARG A 186 20.65 10.23 -6.09
CA ARG A 186 20.00 10.66 -7.34
C ARG A 186 20.90 11.51 -8.24
N ALA A 187 21.83 12.26 -7.66
CA ALA A 187 22.78 13.10 -8.39
C ALA A 187 23.97 12.34 -8.99
N CYS A 188 24.03 11.00 -8.85
CA CYS A 188 25.10 10.16 -9.39
C CYS A 188 25.36 10.42 -10.89
N PRO A 189 26.57 10.91 -11.26
CA PRO A 189 26.90 11.18 -12.65
C PRO A 189 26.94 9.92 -13.52
N PRO A 190 26.54 9.98 -14.81
CA PRO A 190 26.49 8.82 -15.69
C PRO A 190 27.80 8.03 -15.80
N GLU A 191 28.96 8.69 -15.68
CA GLU A 191 30.28 8.05 -15.76
C GLU A 191 30.53 7.00 -14.67
N TYR A 192 29.88 7.11 -13.52
CA TYR A 192 29.95 6.12 -12.44
C TYR A 192 28.99 4.96 -12.64
N THR A 193 28.12 5.03 -13.65
CA THR A 193 27.06 4.04 -13.86
C THR A 193 27.40 2.98 -14.92
N HIS A 194 28.67 2.92 -15.34
CA HIS A 194 29.14 1.98 -16.34
C HIS A 194 29.33 0.55 -15.81
N SER A 195 29.66 0.41 -14.52
CA SER A 195 29.82 -0.89 -13.87
C SER A 195 29.18 -0.88 -12.48
N VAL A 196 28.80 -2.07 -12.01
CA VAL A 196 28.30 -2.23 -10.64
C VAL A 196 29.32 -1.72 -9.61
N GLN A 197 30.61 -1.94 -9.86
CA GLN A 197 31.69 -1.55 -8.95
C GLN A 197 31.85 -0.03 -8.86
N ASP A 198 31.87 0.67 -10.00
CA ASP A 198 32.02 2.14 -10.02
C ASP A 198 30.82 2.81 -9.36
N LEU A 199 29.62 2.28 -9.61
CA LEU A 199 28.39 2.80 -9.03
C LEU A 199 28.36 2.57 -7.51
N ALA A 200 28.71 1.37 -7.07
CA ALA A 200 28.76 1.04 -5.65
C ALA A 200 29.77 1.90 -4.90
N ALA A 201 30.97 2.12 -5.47
CA ALA A 201 31.97 3.00 -4.91
C ALA A 201 31.45 4.44 -4.77
N TYR A 202 30.88 5.01 -5.84
CA TYR A 202 30.28 6.35 -5.79
C TYR A 202 29.21 6.44 -4.69
N LEU A 203 28.23 5.52 -4.70
CA LEU A 203 27.10 5.60 -3.78
C LEU A 203 27.47 5.42 -2.30
N THR A 204 28.61 4.79 -1.99
CA THR A 204 28.87 4.29 -0.63
C THR A 204 30.19 4.71 -0.01
N ASP A 205 31.23 5.05 -0.79
CA ASP A 205 32.54 5.44 -0.25
C ASP A 205 32.48 6.69 0.68
N PRO A 206 31.60 7.69 0.44
CA PRO A 206 31.45 8.82 1.36
C PRO A 206 30.85 8.45 2.72
N PHE A 207 30.21 7.28 2.86
CA PHE A 207 29.42 6.93 4.03
C PHE A 207 30.07 5.76 4.79
N PRO A 208 30.50 5.94 6.05
CA PRO A 208 31.04 4.84 6.84
C PRO A 208 29.95 3.85 7.29
N GLU A 209 28.77 4.38 7.64
CA GLU A 209 27.67 3.62 8.24
C GLU A 209 26.96 2.71 7.22
N PRO A 210 26.81 1.40 7.49
CA PRO A 210 26.10 0.46 6.62
C PRO A 210 24.67 0.91 6.25
N LEU A 211 23.96 1.54 7.19
CA LEU A 211 22.62 2.09 6.98
C LEU A 211 22.58 3.12 5.84
N HIS A 212 23.53 4.06 5.85
CA HIS A 212 23.60 5.09 4.80
C HIS A 212 23.99 4.49 3.44
N LYS A 213 24.89 3.50 3.43
CA LYS A 213 25.28 2.80 2.19
C LYS A 213 24.08 2.12 1.54
N ILE A 214 23.31 1.35 2.31
CA ILE A 214 22.15 0.64 1.76
C ILE A 214 21.03 1.61 1.37
N ARG A 215 20.87 2.73 2.08
CA ARG A 215 19.91 3.78 1.72
C ARG A 215 20.26 4.43 0.38
N ALA A 216 21.52 4.80 0.16
CA ALA A 216 21.97 5.37 -1.11
C ALA A 216 21.76 4.39 -2.28
N ILE A 217 22.04 3.10 -2.07
CA ILE A 217 21.76 2.03 -3.05
C ILE A 217 20.26 1.95 -3.36
N PHE A 218 19.41 1.87 -2.33
CA PHE A 218 17.95 1.77 -2.50
C PHE A 218 17.39 2.98 -3.25
N ALA A 219 17.74 4.20 -2.82
CA ALA A 219 17.31 5.44 -3.46
C ALA A 219 17.74 5.48 -4.94
N TRP A 220 19.00 5.14 -5.23
CA TRP A 220 19.47 5.13 -6.61
C TRP A 220 18.74 4.09 -7.47
N VAL A 221 18.60 2.84 -6.99
CA VAL A 221 17.97 1.75 -7.75
C VAL A 221 16.51 2.05 -8.04
N THR A 222 15.76 2.46 -7.01
CA THR A 222 14.33 2.80 -7.13
C THR A 222 14.10 3.98 -8.07
N ASP A 223 15.07 4.89 -8.18
CA ASP A 223 14.96 6.03 -9.07
C ASP A 223 15.44 5.80 -10.51
N ASN A 224 16.37 4.88 -10.73
CA ASN A 224 17.05 4.74 -12.00
C ASN A 224 16.66 3.49 -12.80
N ILE A 225 15.90 2.57 -12.21
CA ILE A 225 15.40 1.38 -12.89
C ILE A 225 13.89 1.51 -13.07
N SER A 226 13.40 1.16 -14.25
CA SER A 226 11.97 1.11 -14.58
C SER A 226 11.47 -0.33 -14.66
N TYR A 227 10.24 -0.57 -14.22
CA TYR A 227 9.65 -1.91 -14.29
C TYR A 227 9.24 -2.26 -15.73
N ASP A 228 9.72 -3.40 -16.24
CA ASP A 228 9.46 -3.87 -17.60
C ASP A 228 8.11 -4.59 -17.68
N VAL A 229 7.03 -3.81 -17.66
CA VAL A 229 5.65 -4.32 -17.68
C VAL A 229 5.39 -5.20 -18.90
N HIS A 230 5.92 -4.82 -20.07
CA HIS A 230 5.71 -5.58 -21.29
C HIS A 230 6.31 -6.98 -21.20
N SER A 231 7.54 -7.10 -20.72
CA SER A 231 8.20 -8.41 -20.58
C SER A 231 7.54 -9.24 -19.50
N PHE A 232 7.12 -8.62 -18.39
CA PHE A 232 6.38 -9.29 -17.33
C PHE A 232 5.06 -9.90 -17.85
N LEU A 233 4.21 -9.12 -18.51
CA LEU A 233 2.89 -9.57 -18.98
C LEU A 233 2.97 -10.59 -20.12
N ASN A 234 4.01 -10.53 -20.95
CA ASN A 234 4.18 -11.44 -22.09
C ASN A 234 5.14 -12.59 -21.77
N HIS A 235 5.57 -12.74 -20.51
CA HIS A 235 6.52 -13.74 -20.05
C HIS A 235 7.82 -13.79 -20.89
N LEU A 236 8.29 -12.63 -21.35
CA LEU A 236 9.49 -12.52 -22.17
C LEU A 236 10.73 -12.63 -21.29
N ARG A 237 11.65 -13.49 -21.71
CA ARG A 237 12.93 -13.66 -21.02
C ARG A 237 13.93 -12.59 -21.47
N LYS A 238 14.18 -11.62 -20.61
CA LYS A 238 15.33 -10.69 -20.72
C LYS A 238 16.35 -11.02 -19.63
N SER A 239 17.61 -10.66 -19.86
CA SER A 239 18.65 -10.80 -18.84
C SER A 239 18.29 -10.02 -17.58
N GLN A 240 18.44 -10.68 -16.42
CA GLN A 240 18.30 -10.06 -15.11
C GLN A 240 19.68 -9.93 -14.41
N GLU A 241 20.78 -10.08 -15.17
CA GLU A 241 22.12 -9.89 -14.62
C GLU A 241 22.34 -8.41 -14.24
N PRO A 242 22.95 -8.11 -13.07
CA PRO A 242 23.09 -6.74 -12.57
C PRO A 242 23.65 -5.74 -13.58
N GLN A 243 24.68 -6.15 -14.33
CA GLN A 243 25.33 -5.31 -15.32
C GLN A 243 24.42 -5.01 -16.53
N ASP A 244 23.59 -5.97 -16.93
CA ASP A 244 22.63 -5.78 -18.02
C ASP A 244 21.46 -4.88 -17.59
N VAL A 245 20.99 -5.03 -16.35
CA VAL A 245 19.95 -4.18 -15.74
C VAL A 245 20.46 -2.74 -15.59
N LEU A 246 21.69 -2.57 -15.09
CA LEU A 246 22.36 -1.28 -14.99
C LEU A 246 22.48 -0.60 -16.37
N LYS A 247 22.76 -1.38 -17.42
CA LYS A 247 22.84 -0.85 -18.78
C LYS A 247 21.47 -0.53 -19.38
N SER A 248 20.48 -1.40 -19.19
CA SER A 248 19.14 -1.27 -19.80
C SER A 248 18.24 -0.27 -19.09
N ARG A 249 18.48 -0.01 -17.80
CA ARG A 249 17.61 0.76 -16.90
C ARG A 249 16.18 0.21 -16.80
N SER A 250 16.00 -1.07 -17.13
CA SER A 250 14.68 -1.71 -17.23
C SER A 250 14.76 -3.18 -16.86
N SER A 251 13.89 -3.64 -15.96
CA SER A 251 13.90 -5.01 -15.42
C SER A 251 12.58 -5.38 -14.76
N VAL A 252 12.43 -6.65 -14.37
CA VAL A 252 11.37 -7.13 -13.46
C VAL A 252 11.94 -7.35 -12.06
N CYS A 253 11.13 -7.81 -11.10
CA CYS A 253 11.52 -7.91 -9.69
C CYS A 253 12.87 -8.59 -9.43
N GLU A 254 13.17 -9.67 -10.16
CA GLU A 254 14.44 -10.38 -10.06
C GLU A 254 15.66 -9.49 -10.34
N GLY A 255 15.64 -8.67 -11.39
CA GLY A 255 16.81 -7.84 -11.69
C GLY A 255 16.94 -6.62 -10.78
N TYR A 256 15.84 -6.08 -10.22
CA TYR A 256 15.91 -5.12 -9.11
C TYR A 256 16.62 -5.73 -7.90
N ALA A 257 16.21 -6.93 -7.49
CA ALA A 257 16.75 -7.60 -6.31
C ALA A 257 18.22 -8.02 -6.52
N ARG A 258 18.58 -8.50 -7.72
CA ARG A 258 19.96 -8.83 -8.08
C ARG A 258 20.87 -7.60 -8.14
N LEU A 259 20.40 -6.49 -8.73
CA LEU A 259 21.20 -5.26 -8.78
C LEU A 259 21.43 -4.69 -7.38
N THR A 260 20.38 -4.67 -6.54
CA THR A 260 20.48 -4.22 -5.14
C THR A 260 21.47 -5.09 -4.36
N GLN A 261 21.39 -6.41 -4.50
CA GLN A 261 22.34 -7.34 -3.88
C GLN A 261 23.77 -7.08 -4.38
N ALA A 262 23.99 -6.98 -5.69
CA ALA A 262 25.32 -6.83 -6.26
C ALA A 262 26.00 -5.51 -5.84
N LEU A 263 25.24 -4.42 -5.74
CA LEU A 263 25.74 -3.15 -5.22
C LEU A 263 26.09 -3.26 -3.72
N GLY A 264 25.25 -3.91 -2.92
CA GLY A 264 25.53 -4.11 -1.50
C GLY A 264 26.74 -5.02 -1.25
N GLU A 265 26.86 -6.12 -1.99
CA GLU A 265 28.00 -7.05 -1.91
C GLU A 265 29.32 -6.39 -2.32
N ALA A 266 29.31 -5.52 -3.34
CA ALA A 266 30.47 -4.75 -3.76
C ALA A 266 31.05 -3.90 -2.60
N CYS A 267 30.19 -3.52 -1.65
CA CYS A 267 30.54 -2.72 -0.47
C CYS A 267 30.52 -3.52 0.83
N ARG A 268 30.52 -4.86 0.72
CA ARG A 268 30.57 -5.83 1.83
C ARG A 268 29.40 -5.73 2.81
N LEU A 269 28.23 -5.29 2.33
CA LEU A 269 27.01 -5.39 3.11
C LEU A 269 26.52 -6.85 3.14
N PRO A 270 26.07 -7.36 4.30
CA PRO A 270 25.50 -8.70 4.41
C PRO A 270 24.05 -8.68 3.89
N ILE A 271 23.91 -8.68 2.56
CA ILE A 271 22.65 -8.66 1.83
C ILE A 271 22.50 -9.92 0.99
N ARG A 272 21.27 -10.41 0.84
CA ARG A 272 20.96 -11.53 -0.06
C ARG A 272 19.58 -11.37 -0.68
N MET A 273 19.42 -11.90 -1.88
CA MET A 273 18.15 -12.02 -2.56
C MET A 273 17.36 -13.20 -1.99
N ILE A 274 16.05 -12.99 -1.87
CA ILE A 274 15.06 -13.98 -1.49
C ILE A 274 14.09 -14.11 -2.66
N THR A 275 13.64 -15.33 -2.93
CA THR A 275 12.56 -15.57 -3.89
C THR A 275 11.39 -16.21 -3.18
N GLY A 276 10.19 -15.89 -3.64
CA GLY A 276 8.97 -16.28 -2.97
C GLY A 276 7.74 -15.89 -3.75
N TYR A 277 6.67 -15.70 -3.00
CA TYR A 277 5.37 -15.30 -3.45
C TYR A 277 5.03 -13.93 -2.85
N ALA A 278 4.35 -13.07 -3.61
CA ALA A 278 3.83 -11.81 -3.10
C ALA A 278 2.35 -11.59 -3.42
N LYS A 279 1.57 -11.03 -2.47
CA LYS A 279 0.18 -10.59 -2.65
C LYS A 279 0.12 -9.27 -3.44
N GLY A 280 0.53 -9.33 -4.71
CA GLY A 280 0.58 -8.18 -5.62
C GLY A 280 -0.78 -7.80 -6.22
N ALA A 281 -0.80 -6.71 -7.01
CA ALA A 281 -2.01 -6.07 -7.55
C ALA A 281 -2.94 -6.95 -8.40
N PHE A 282 -2.48 -8.11 -8.88
CA PHE A 282 -3.29 -9.02 -9.70
C PHE A 282 -3.90 -10.17 -8.91
N LEU A 283 -3.73 -10.19 -7.59
CA LEU A 283 -4.33 -11.19 -6.73
C LEU A 283 -5.72 -10.77 -6.27
N LYS A 284 -6.59 -11.72 -5.95
CA LYS A 284 -7.78 -11.47 -5.13
C LYS A 284 -7.80 -12.53 -4.02
N PRO A 285 -7.80 -12.14 -2.74
CA PRO A 285 -7.90 -13.08 -1.64
C PRO A 285 -9.14 -13.95 -1.78
N GLN A 286 -8.95 -15.25 -1.64
CA GLN A 286 -10.01 -16.25 -1.70
C GLN A 286 -9.72 -17.32 -0.64
N LYS A 287 -10.79 -17.93 -0.14
CA LYS A 287 -10.66 -19.00 0.85
C LYS A 287 -9.94 -20.20 0.23
N GLY A 288 -8.96 -20.75 0.95
CA GLY A 288 -8.19 -21.91 0.49
C GLY A 288 -7.20 -21.63 -0.63
N MET A 289 -6.81 -20.37 -0.82
CA MET A 289 -5.71 -20.00 -1.71
C MET A 289 -4.41 -20.70 -1.33
N ARG A 290 -3.59 -20.93 -2.36
CA ARG A 290 -2.29 -21.57 -2.27
C ARG A 290 -1.28 -20.80 -3.10
N VAL A 291 -0.02 -20.87 -2.70
CA VAL A 291 1.10 -20.35 -3.47
C VAL A 291 1.13 -21.10 -4.80
N ASP A 292 1.14 -20.34 -5.88
CA ASP A 292 1.30 -20.83 -7.23
C ASP A 292 2.41 -20.05 -7.95
N ASP A 293 2.78 -20.53 -9.13
CA ASP A 293 3.84 -19.91 -9.93
C ASP A 293 3.47 -18.51 -10.47
N ARG A 294 2.22 -18.07 -10.36
CA ARG A 294 1.77 -16.76 -10.88
C ARG A 294 2.08 -15.60 -9.93
N GLY A 295 2.29 -15.88 -8.65
CA GLY A 295 2.67 -14.85 -7.66
C GLY A 295 4.16 -14.75 -7.39
N GLY A 296 5.01 -15.37 -8.22
CA GLY A 296 6.46 -15.35 -8.06
C GLY A 296 7.02 -13.93 -7.95
N HIS A 297 7.82 -13.69 -6.91
CA HIS A 297 8.44 -12.40 -6.64
C HIS A 297 9.85 -12.56 -6.07
N ALA A 298 10.66 -11.51 -6.17
CA ALA A 298 12.03 -11.47 -5.65
C ALA A 298 12.31 -10.14 -4.95
N TRP A 299 12.95 -10.23 -3.79
CA TRP A 299 13.30 -9.11 -2.92
C TRP A 299 14.64 -9.39 -2.22
N ASN A 300 15.06 -8.54 -1.30
CA ASN A 300 16.30 -8.72 -0.53
C ASN A 300 16.04 -8.74 0.98
N CYS A 301 16.95 -9.37 1.71
CA CYS A 301 17.14 -9.19 3.14
C CYS A 301 18.56 -8.70 3.39
N ILE A 302 18.72 -7.78 4.34
CA ILE A 302 20.01 -7.32 4.85
C ILE A 302 20.10 -7.55 6.37
N LEU A 303 21.28 -7.88 6.86
CA LEU A 303 21.58 -7.94 8.30
C LEU A 303 22.26 -6.65 8.76
N LEU A 304 21.62 -5.88 9.63
CA LEU A 304 22.20 -4.65 10.18
C LEU A 304 22.14 -4.69 11.72
N HIS A 305 23.27 -4.53 12.39
CA HIS A 305 23.37 -4.54 13.86
C HIS A 305 22.64 -5.72 14.53
N GLY A 306 22.69 -6.89 13.90
CA GLY A 306 22.05 -8.11 14.38
C GLY A 306 20.56 -8.26 14.07
N GLN A 307 19.97 -7.32 13.33
CA GLN A 307 18.59 -7.35 12.87
C GLN A 307 18.49 -7.71 11.39
N TYR A 308 17.64 -8.68 11.04
CA TYR A 308 17.31 -9.02 9.65
C TYR A 308 16.16 -8.12 9.17
N LEU A 309 16.40 -7.34 8.12
CA LEU A 309 15.50 -6.31 7.61
C LEU A 309 15.24 -6.49 6.12
N MET A 310 13.99 -6.33 5.70
CA MET A 310 13.55 -6.62 4.34
C MET A 310 13.68 -5.41 3.43
N ILE A 311 14.03 -5.63 2.17
CA ILE A 311 14.14 -4.58 1.15
C ILE A 311 13.47 -5.07 -0.13
N ASP A 312 12.50 -4.31 -0.63
CA ASP A 312 11.91 -4.53 -1.95
C ASP A 312 12.08 -3.27 -2.81
N SER A 313 13.20 -3.21 -3.53
CA SER A 313 13.49 -2.11 -4.46
C SER A 313 12.50 -2.06 -5.64
N THR A 314 11.73 -3.12 -5.90
CA THR A 314 10.74 -3.14 -6.98
C THR A 314 9.50 -2.36 -6.56
N TRP A 315 8.92 -2.72 -5.42
CA TRP A 315 7.74 -2.03 -4.88
C TRP A 315 8.10 -0.68 -4.25
N GLY A 316 9.36 -0.51 -3.84
CA GLY A 316 9.94 0.78 -3.46
C GLY A 316 10.07 1.78 -4.62
N ALA A 317 10.16 1.30 -5.87
CA ALA A 317 10.26 2.15 -7.06
C ALA A 317 8.89 2.64 -7.55
N GLY A 318 7.81 1.93 -7.22
CA GLY A 318 6.46 2.27 -7.65
C GLY A 318 5.58 1.04 -7.82
N HIS A 319 4.50 1.21 -8.59
CA HIS A 319 3.47 0.19 -8.77
C HIS A 319 2.95 0.15 -10.21
N LEU A 320 2.24 -0.91 -10.55
CA LEU A 320 1.53 -1.00 -11.82
C LEU A 320 0.22 -0.21 -11.73
N LYS A 321 -0.12 0.54 -12.78
CA LYS A 321 -1.42 1.22 -12.85
C LYS A 321 -2.54 0.19 -12.87
N ALA A 322 -3.51 0.37 -11.97
CA ALA A 322 -4.71 -0.47 -11.88
C ALA A 322 -5.70 -0.20 -13.03
N GLU A 323 -5.69 1.01 -13.57
CA GLU A 323 -6.62 1.45 -14.62
C GLU A 323 -5.92 1.71 -15.96
N GLY A 324 -6.59 1.30 -17.05
CA GLY A 324 -6.10 1.46 -18.41
C GLY A 324 -5.09 0.38 -18.84
N ALA A 325 -4.28 0.70 -19.85
CA ALA A 325 -3.25 -0.23 -20.31
C ALA A 325 -2.17 -0.38 -19.22
N PRO A 326 -1.82 -1.63 -18.80
CA PRO A 326 -0.83 -1.85 -17.77
C PRO A 326 0.47 -1.11 -18.07
N SER A 327 0.85 -0.23 -17.15
CA SER A 327 2.07 0.57 -17.24
C SER A 327 2.64 0.80 -15.84
N PHE A 328 3.96 1.02 -15.77
CA PHE A 328 4.65 1.27 -14.53
C PHE A 328 4.46 2.73 -14.13
N ASN A 329 3.93 2.96 -12.92
CA ASN A 329 3.85 4.25 -12.28
C ASN A 329 4.98 4.35 -11.26
N LYS A 330 5.96 5.20 -11.54
CA LYS A 330 7.06 5.45 -10.61
C LYS A 330 6.54 6.25 -9.41
N ALA A 331 6.71 5.71 -8.21
CA ALA A 331 6.27 6.32 -6.97
C ALA A 331 7.16 5.78 -5.85
N PHE A 332 8.13 6.59 -5.43
CA PHE A 332 9.08 6.18 -4.39
C PHE A 332 8.33 5.83 -3.10
N ASN A 333 8.52 4.62 -2.60
CA ASN A 333 7.83 4.11 -1.42
C ASN A 333 8.83 3.65 -0.36
N PRO A 334 9.03 4.43 0.72
CA PRO A 334 10.01 4.09 1.75
C PRO A 334 9.59 2.92 2.64
N PHE A 335 8.31 2.50 2.63
CA PHE A 335 7.88 1.35 3.42
C PHE A 335 8.67 0.07 3.09
N PHE A 336 9.09 -0.08 1.83
CA PHE A 336 9.86 -1.22 1.34
C PHE A 336 11.38 -1.10 1.53
N PHE A 337 11.83 -0.11 2.29
CA PHE A 337 13.22 0.02 2.72
C PHE A 337 13.33 -0.42 4.18
N LEU A 338 14.16 -1.43 4.47
CA LEU A 338 14.40 -1.92 5.84
C LEU A 338 13.10 -2.22 6.62
N THR A 339 12.13 -2.85 5.96
CA THR A 339 10.86 -3.23 6.59
C THR A 339 11.08 -4.34 7.61
N ASP A 340 10.46 -4.21 8.79
CA ASP A 340 10.45 -5.28 9.79
C ASP A 340 9.77 -6.54 9.23
N PRO A 341 10.32 -7.75 9.45
CA PRO A 341 9.73 -9.01 9.00
C PRO A 341 8.26 -9.21 9.39
N THR A 342 7.84 -8.70 10.57
CA THR A 342 6.45 -8.81 11.04
C THR A 342 5.47 -7.96 10.23
N ASN A 343 5.94 -6.85 9.64
CA ASN A 343 5.17 -6.06 8.69
C ASN A 343 5.25 -6.64 7.27
N PHE A 344 6.42 -7.15 6.88
CA PHE A 344 6.66 -7.62 5.51
C PHE A 344 5.89 -8.92 5.17
N ILE A 345 5.69 -9.81 6.14
CA ILE A 345 4.97 -11.09 5.96
C ILE A 345 3.50 -10.92 5.57
N TYR A 346 2.89 -9.75 5.75
CA TYR A 346 1.54 -9.49 5.26
C TYR A 346 1.41 -9.68 3.74
N SER A 347 2.47 -9.31 3.00
CA SER A 347 2.48 -9.33 1.55
C SER A 347 3.49 -10.31 0.94
N HIS A 348 4.59 -10.66 1.61
CA HIS A 348 5.68 -11.47 1.02
C HIS A 348 5.91 -12.77 1.78
N PHE A 349 5.81 -13.89 1.08
CA PHE A 349 6.04 -15.23 1.62
C PHE A 349 7.18 -15.94 0.89
N PRO A 350 8.33 -16.21 1.53
CA PRO A 350 9.47 -16.82 0.88
C PRO A 350 9.27 -18.30 0.55
N LYS A 351 10.03 -18.81 -0.44
CA LYS A 351 10.06 -20.26 -0.74
C LYS A 351 10.71 -21.06 0.38
N ASP A 352 11.75 -20.52 1.00
CA ASP A 352 12.36 -21.09 2.21
C ASP A 352 11.70 -20.46 3.43
N VAL A 353 11.14 -21.28 4.31
CA VAL A 353 10.48 -20.84 5.54
C VAL A 353 11.41 -20.05 6.46
N ASN A 354 12.73 -20.31 6.42
CA ASN A 354 13.70 -19.61 7.24
C ASN A 354 13.96 -18.18 6.78
N ASP A 355 13.67 -17.88 5.51
CA ASP A 355 13.83 -16.56 4.92
C ASP A 355 12.74 -15.58 5.36
N GLN A 356 11.80 -16.04 6.20
CA GLN A 356 10.84 -15.16 6.87
C GLN A 356 11.49 -14.36 7.99
N PHE A 357 12.55 -14.91 8.61
CA PHE A 357 13.16 -14.34 9.82
C PHE A 357 12.15 -14.06 10.93
N LEU A 358 11.21 -14.99 11.11
CA LEU A 358 10.16 -14.95 12.10
C LEU A 358 10.21 -16.19 12.98
N ASN A 359 9.98 -16.01 14.28
CA ASN A 359 9.90 -17.11 15.25
C ASN A 359 8.64 -16.99 16.12
N PRO A 360 7.70 -17.96 16.06
CA PRO A 360 7.69 -19.09 15.12
C PRO A 360 7.39 -18.62 13.68
N PRO A 361 7.89 -19.31 12.64
CA PRO A 361 7.59 -18.96 11.26
C PRO A 361 6.11 -19.22 10.93
N PHE A 362 5.62 -18.54 9.89
CA PHE A 362 4.30 -18.70 9.32
C PHE A 362 4.27 -19.84 8.30
N SER A 363 3.17 -20.58 8.29
CA SER A 363 2.80 -21.50 7.22
C SER A 363 2.17 -20.77 6.04
N GLU A 364 2.07 -21.48 4.91
CA GLU A 364 1.38 -20.99 3.71
C GLU A 364 -0.08 -20.58 4.00
N SER A 365 -0.81 -21.39 4.79
CA SER A 365 -2.21 -21.12 5.14
C SER A 365 -2.33 -19.85 5.98
N GLU A 366 -1.50 -19.74 7.03
CA GLU A 366 -1.46 -18.56 7.90
C GLU A 366 -1.13 -17.30 7.10
N PHE A 367 -0.21 -17.39 6.14
CA PHE A 367 0.08 -16.28 5.24
C PHE A 367 -1.15 -15.83 4.43
N PHE A 368 -1.94 -16.75 3.87
CA PHE A 368 -3.17 -16.38 3.15
C PHE A 368 -4.30 -15.90 4.07
N ASP A 369 -4.31 -16.34 5.32
CA ASP A 369 -5.26 -15.86 6.31
C ASP A 369 -4.94 -14.43 6.78
N LEU A 370 -3.69 -13.97 6.72
CA LEU A 370 -3.34 -12.57 7.03
C LEU A 370 -4.13 -11.61 6.12
N PRO A 371 -4.76 -10.56 6.68
CA PRO A 371 -5.45 -9.54 5.90
C PRO A 371 -4.59 -9.01 4.77
N TRP A 372 -5.20 -8.74 3.62
CA TRP A 372 -4.46 -8.14 2.51
C TRP A 372 -4.31 -6.66 2.80
N THR A 373 -3.12 -6.23 3.26
CA THR A 373 -2.87 -4.83 3.60
C THR A 373 -2.02 -4.16 2.53
N LYS A 374 -2.15 -2.84 2.43
CA LYS A 374 -1.20 -1.95 1.73
C LYS A 374 -0.22 -1.34 2.72
N GLU A 375 0.84 -0.70 2.21
CA GLU A 375 1.82 0.04 3.01
C GLU A 375 1.16 1.08 3.93
N THR A 376 0.03 1.65 3.51
CA THR A 376 -0.73 2.65 4.27
C THR A 376 -1.18 2.10 5.62
N TYR A 377 -1.51 0.81 5.71
CA TYR A 377 -1.87 0.14 6.97
C TYR A 377 -0.73 0.24 7.98
N HIS A 378 0.48 -0.06 7.53
CA HIS A 378 1.67 -0.07 8.37
C HIS A 378 2.16 1.34 8.67
N ARG A 379 2.19 2.24 7.69
CA ARG A 379 2.64 3.64 7.85
C ARG A 379 1.79 4.41 8.87
N HIS A 380 0.53 4.05 9.03
CA HIS A 380 -0.38 4.64 10.00
C HIS A 380 -0.51 3.85 11.30
N ASN A 381 0.26 2.77 11.47
CA ASN A 381 0.17 1.88 12.63
C ASN A 381 -1.26 1.42 12.92
N LEU A 382 -1.98 1.01 11.87
CA LEU A 382 -3.35 0.55 11.99
C LEU A 382 -3.37 -0.89 12.48
N LEU A 383 -4.33 -1.22 13.34
CA LEU A 383 -4.57 -2.56 13.83
C LEU A 383 -6.03 -2.94 13.65
N LEU A 384 -6.30 -3.96 12.84
CA LEU A 384 -7.62 -4.57 12.77
C LEU A 384 -7.95 -5.26 14.12
N LEU A 385 -9.02 -4.82 14.79
CA LEU A 385 -9.49 -5.35 16.06
C LEU A 385 -10.60 -6.41 15.87
N SER A 386 -11.49 -6.20 14.91
CA SER A 386 -12.62 -7.10 14.64
C SER A 386 -13.16 -6.93 13.21
N PRO A 387 -13.96 -7.89 12.69
CA PRO A 387 -14.52 -9.07 13.35
C PRO A 387 -13.45 -10.11 13.72
N LYS A 388 -13.73 -10.92 14.77
CA LYS A 388 -12.92 -12.11 15.10
C LYS A 388 -13.57 -13.38 14.55
N PRO A 389 -12.79 -14.37 14.08
CA PRO A 389 -11.35 -14.29 13.87
C PRO A 389 -11.02 -13.30 12.75
N ARG A 390 -9.92 -12.56 12.90
CA ARG A 390 -9.45 -11.63 11.88
C ARG A 390 -8.76 -12.44 10.80
N THR A 391 -9.26 -12.35 9.57
CA THR A 391 -8.76 -13.09 8.41
C THR A 391 -8.92 -12.27 7.14
N SER A 392 -8.24 -12.64 6.07
CA SER A 392 -8.35 -12.03 4.74
C SER A 392 -9.74 -12.17 4.11
N VAL A 393 -10.49 -13.20 4.49
CA VAL A 393 -11.86 -13.46 4.06
C VAL A 393 -12.75 -13.54 5.29
N MET A 394 -13.80 -12.73 5.33
CA MET A 394 -14.76 -12.65 6.43
C MET A 394 -16.09 -13.27 6.01
N GLU A 395 -16.74 -14.01 6.92
CA GLU A 395 -18.07 -14.59 6.71
C GLU A 395 -19.05 -13.99 7.72
N THR A 396 -20.22 -13.54 7.26
CA THR A 396 -21.31 -13.04 8.10
C THR A 396 -22.64 -13.64 7.65
N ASN A 397 -23.53 -13.90 8.61
CA ASN A 397 -24.92 -14.29 8.36
C ASN A 397 -25.89 -13.10 8.51
N ASP A 398 -25.34 -11.93 8.78
CA ASP A 398 -26.08 -10.68 8.94
C ASP A 398 -26.07 -9.88 7.63
N ASP A 399 -27.00 -8.96 7.49
CA ASP A 399 -27.03 -8.00 6.37
C ASP A 399 -26.02 -6.85 6.58
N THR A 400 -25.31 -6.87 7.70
CA THR A 400 -24.28 -5.88 8.05
C THR A 400 -22.98 -6.53 8.51
N LEU A 401 -21.90 -5.75 8.43
CA LEU A 401 -20.58 -6.11 8.93
C LEU A 401 -19.97 -4.90 9.65
N ASP A 402 -19.65 -5.09 10.94
CA ASP A 402 -18.99 -4.07 11.77
C ASP A 402 -17.50 -4.37 11.90
N ILE A 403 -16.67 -3.45 11.42
CA ILE A 403 -15.20 -3.56 11.45
C ILE A 403 -14.66 -2.51 12.41
N PHE A 404 -13.69 -2.89 13.23
CA PHE A 404 -13.04 -1.97 14.16
C PHE A 404 -11.54 -1.94 13.89
N ILE A 405 -10.98 -0.74 13.68
CA ILE A 405 -9.55 -0.52 13.39
C ILE A 405 -9.01 0.49 14.39
N GLU A 406 -7.94 0.14 15.08
CA GLU A 406 -7.24 1.04 16.00
C GLU A 406 -6.07 1.73 15.31
N VAL A 407 -5.93 3.03 15.50
CA VAL A 407 -4.72 3.80 15.17
C VAL A 407 -3.79 3.76 16.38
N GLN A 408 -2.61 3.15 16.24
CA GLN A 408 -1.68 2.96 17.34
C GLN A 408 -0.50 3.93 17.31
N GLY A 409 0.05 4.23 18.48
CA GLY A 409 1.23 5.09 18.63
C GLY A 409 0.93 6.57 18.87
N LYS A 410 1.87 7.25 19.52
CA LYS A 410 1.72 8.67 19.89
C LYS A 410 1.71 9.54 18.63
N GLY A 411 0.68 10.37 18.48
CA GLY A 411 0.55 11.30 17.34
C GLY A 411 0.20 10.65 16.00
N ALA A 412 -0.04 9.33 15.94
CA ALA A 412 -0.52 8.68 14.72
C ALA A 412 -1.97 9.09 14.39
N ALA A 413 -2.80 9.24 15.42
CA ALA A 413 -4.19 9.66 15.35
C ALA A 413 -4.42 10.98 14.58
N SER A 414 -3.48 11.93 14.64
CA SER A 414 -3.58 13.23 13.97
C SER A 414 -3.20 13.18 12.49
N LYS A 415 -2.69 12.05 12.00
CA LYS A 415 -2.37 11.84 10.58
C LYS A 415 -3.54 11.17 9.82
N VAL A 416 -4.55 10.69 10.53
CA VAL A 416 -5.71 9.99 9.97
C VAL A 416 -6.95 10.85 10.18
N ASP A 417 -7.43 11.45 9.09
CA ASP A 417 -8.64 12.27 9.14
C ASP A 417 -9.89 11.41 9.08
N LYS A 418 -9.90 10.44 8.17
CA LYS A 418 -11.04 9.56 7.90
C LYS A 418 -10.55 8.17 7.50
N ILE A 419 -11.30 7.15 7.89
CA ILE A 419 -11.20 5.81 7.31
C ILE A 419 -12.54 5.49 6.66
N GLY A 420 -12.51 4.92 5.47
CA GLY A 420 -13.71 4.66 4.69
C GLY A 420 -13.45 3.74 3.53
N GLY A 421 -14.43 3.54 2.65
CA GLY A 421 -14.23 2.81 1.41
C GLY A 421 -15.51 2.28 0.83
N GLN A 422 -15.43 1.11 0.20
CA GLN A 422 -16.52 0.56 -0.59
C GLN A 422 -16.58 -0.97 -0.47
N LEU A 423 -17.80 -1.48 -0.39
CA LEU A 423 -18.13 -2.88 -0.58
C LEU A 423 -18.63 -3.10 -2.01
N LYS A 424 -17.86 -3.83 -2.82
CA LYS A 424 -18.17 -4.10 -4.23
C LYS A 424 -18.72 -5.52 -4.40
N SER A 425 -19.88 -5.64 -5.03
CA SER A 425 -20.45 -6.93 -5.43
C SER A 425 -19.83 -7.42 -6.74
N LYS A 426 -19.97 -8.73 -7.03
CA LYS A 426 -19.49 -9.34 -8.29
C LYS A 426 -20.06 -8.71 -9.56
N ASP A 427 -21.26 -8.14 -9.52
CA ASP A 427 -21.87 -7.45 -10.65
C ASP A 427 -21.44 -5.97 -10.78
N GLY A 428 -20.48 -5.53 -9.96
CA GLY A 428 -19.86 -4.21 -10.05
C GLY A 428 -20.61 -3.09 -9.32
N ARG A 429 -21.66 -3.42 -8.55
CA ARG A 429 -22.30 -2.42 -7.69
C ARG A 429 -21.40 -2.16 -6.48
N ALA A 430 -21.25 -0.90 -6.12
CA ALA A 430 -20.50 -0.49 -4.94
C ALA A 430 -21.46 0.13 -3.92
N GLN A 431 -21.31 -0.29 -2.66
CA GLN A 431 -21.92 0.34 -1.49
C GLN A 431 -20.82 1.01 -0.68
N PRO A 432 -21.08 2.18 -0.07
CA PRO A 432 -20.09 2.81 0.79
C PRO A 432 -19.80 1.96 2.03
N ALA A 433 -18.60 2.07 2.58
CA ALA A 433 -18.17 1.55 3.87
C ALA A 433 -17.68 2.75 4.69
N ILE A 434 -18.37 3.14 5.76
CA ILE A 434 -18.12 4.44 6.42
C ILE A 434 -17.58 4.27 7.82
N GLY A 435 -16.37 4.77 8.01
CA GLY A 435 -15.69 4.82 9.29
C GLY A 435 -16.09 6.04 10.10
N GLN A 436 -16.28 5.82 11.40
CA GLN A 436 -16.53 6.83 12.41
C GLN A 436 -15.65 6.55 13.62
N ARG A 437 -15.30 7.57 14.40
CA ARG A 437 -14.58 7.36 15.65
C ARG A 437 -15.50 6.72 16.69
N ALA A 438 -15.07 5.58 17.23
CA ALA A 438 -15.79 4.84 18.25
C ALA A 438 -15.61 5.52 19.61
N VAL A 439 -16.64 6.30 20.02
CA VAL A 439 -16.61 7.17 21.21
C VAL A 439 -16.22 6.44 22.51
N GLY A 440 -16.64 5.18 22.66
CA GLY A 440 -16.32 4.38 23.85
C GLY A 440 -14.82 4.19 24.06
N TYR A 441 -14.06 3.95 22.98
CA TYR A 441 -12.62 3.73 23.04
C TYR A 441 -11.84 5.03 23.24
N LYS A 442 -12.37 6.15 22.75
CA LYS A 442 -11.78 7.48 22.96
C LYS A 442 -11.73 7.83 24.45
N ALA A 443 -12.72 7.42 25.24
CA ALA A 443 -12.72 7.60 26.69
C ALA A 443 -11.60 6.80 27.39
N GLU A 444 -11.13 5.70 26.78
CA GLU A 444 -10.00 4.89 27.24
C GLU A 444 -8.65 5.41 26.71
N GLY A 445 -8.64 6.55 26.00
CA GLY A 445 -7.45 7.11 25.35
C GLY A 445 -7.00 6.35 24.09
N ARG A 446 -7.86 5.48 23.55
CA ARG A 446 -7.60 4.70 22.34
C ARG A 446 -8.28 5.35 21.13
N ASP A 447 -7.59 5.37 20.00
CA ASP A 447 -8.16 5.89 18.76
C ASP A 447 -8.67 4.73 17.90
N VAL A 448 -9.97 4.47 17.96
CA VAL A 448 -10.60 3.36 17.24
C VAL A 448 -11.63 3.89 16.27
N TRP A 449 -11.52 3.44 15.03
CA TRP A 449 -12.50 3.62 13.96
C TRP A 449 -13.44 2.43 13.93
N TRP A 450 -14.74 2.69 13.96
CA TRP A 450 -15.79 1.74 13.64
C TRP A 450 -16.26 1.98 12.22
N ILE A 451 -16.16 0.97 11.37
CA ILE A 451 -16.59 0.99 9.98
C ILE A 451 -17.80 0.09 9.86
N HIS A 452 -18.93 0.71 9.49
CA HIS A 452 -20.16 -0.02 9.21
C HIS A 452 -20.25 -0.32 7.72
N VAL A 453 -20.61 -1.55 7.40
CA VAL A 453 -20.84 -1.98 6.03
C VAL A 453 -22.20 -2.66 5.96
N VAL A 454 -22.99 -2.30 4.95
CA VAL A 454 -24.26 -2.95 4.63
C VAL A 454 -24.04 -3.84 3.41
N CYS A 455 -24.56 -5.07 3.46
CA CYS A 455 -24.54 -6.03 2.37
C CYS A 455 -25.93 -6.05 1.71
N SER A 456 -26.06 -5.56 0.48
CA SER A 456 -27.35 -5.53 -0.26
C SER A 456 -28.00 -6.89 -0.57
N GLY A 457 -27.42 -7.99 -0.10
CA GLY A 457 -27.94 -9.35 -0.29
C GLY A 457 -26.90 -10.41 0.06
N SER A 458 -27.29 -11.67 -0.01
CA SER A 458 -26.36 -12.79 0.14
C SER A 458 -25.41 -12.89 -1.07
N GLY A 459 -24.12 -12.99 -0.83
CA GLY A 459 -23.15 -13.17 -1.91
C GLY A 459 -21.71 -12.96 -1.46
N GLU A 460 -20.82 -12.96 -2.44
CA GLU A 460 -19.43 -12.57 -2.26
C GLU A 460 -19.25 -11.10 -2.62
N PHE A 461 -18.49 -10.40 -1.77
CA PHE A 461 -18.18 -9.00 -1.92
C PHE A 461 -16.67 -8.77 -1.74
N GLU A 462 -16.17 -7.70 -2.33
CA GLU A 462 -14.82 -7.19 -2.18
C GLU A 462 -14.88 -5.90 -1.37
N LEU A 463 -14.32 -5.92 -0.16
CA LEU A 463 -14.24 -4.74 0.70
C LEU A 463 -12.90 -4.05 0.45
N GLU A 464 -12.96 -2.84 -0.08
CA GLU A 464 -11.82 -1.93 -0.20
C GLU A 464 -11.95 -0.85 0.86
N LEU A 465 -10.89 -0.62 1.63
CA LEU A 465 -10.82 0.47 2.59
C LEU A 465 -9.68 1.40 2.26
N PHE A 466 -9.82 2.65 2.66
CA PHE A 466 -8.92 3.76 2.41
C PHE A 466 -8.76 4.60 3.67
N VAL A 467 -7.57 5.17 3.80
CA VAL A 467 -7.25 6.24 4.76
C VAL A 467 -7.24 7.56 3.99
N TYR A 468 -7.83 8.58 4.58
CA TYR A 468 -7.81 9.94 4.06
C TYR A 468 -6.93 10.82 4.95
N GLU A 469 -6.00 11.54 4.31
CA GLU A 469 -5.07 12.46 4.98
C GLU A 469 -5.33 13.91 4.56
N SER A 470 -5.25 14.85 5.50
CA SER A 470 -5.34 16.28 5.21
C SER A 470 -4.08 16.72 4.48
N ALA A 471 -4.24 17.30 3.28
CA ALA A 471 -3.15 18.05 2.68
C ALA A 471 -2.76 19.23 3.59
N ALA A 472 -1.46 19.53 3.67
CA ALA A 472 -0.94 20.69 4.42
C ALA A 472 -1.62 22.03 4.03
N ASP A 473 -2.20 22.10 2.83
CA ASP A 473 -2.87 23.28 2.27
C ASP A 473 -4.41 23.23 2.33
N ASN A 474 -5.00 22.28 3.06
CA ASN A 474 -6.44 22.21 3.38
C ASN A 474 -7.38 22.14 2.17
N ARG A 475 -6.91 21.65 1.00
CA ARG A 475 -7.65 21.73 -0.27
C ARG A 475 -8.06 20.40 -0.91
N VAL A 476 -7.43 19.28 -0.56
CA VAL A 476 -7.82 17.92 -1.01
C VAL A 476 -7.31 16.90 0.01
N SER A 477 -8.15 15.96 0.46
CA SER A 477 -7.68 14.81 1.24
C SER A 477 -7.08 13.76 0.31
N ALA A 478 -5.89 13.26 0.61
CA ALA A 478 -5.30 12.17 -0.17
C ALA A 478 -5.99 10.85 0.19
N GLU A 479 -6.64 10.22 -0.77
CA GLU A 479 -7.24 8.88 -0.62
C GLU A 479 -6.16 7.81 -0.83
N LEU A 480 -5.86 7.04 0.21
CA LEU A 480 -4.79 6.05 0.21
C LEU A 480 -5.32 4.66 0.56
N PRO A 481 -5.09 3.65 -0.29
CA PRO A 481 -5.65 2.32 -0.09
C PRO A 481 -5.07 1.65 1.16
N LEU A 482 -5.92 0.92 1.89
CA LEU A 482 -5.62 0.29 3.18
C LEU A 482 -5.65 -1.24 3.10
N PHE A 483 -6.77 -1.79 2.62
CA PHE A 483 -7.01 -3.22 2.40
C PHE A 483 -7.33 -3.50 0.93
#